data_AF-A0A1Y3TIN6-F1
#
_entry.id   AF-A0A1Y3TIN6-F1
#
_cell.length_a   1.000
_cell.length_b   1.000
_cell.length_c   1.000
_cell.angle_alpha   90.00
_cell.angle_beta   90.00
_cell.angle_gamma   90.00
#
_symmetry.space_group_name_H-M   'P 1'
#
loop_
_entity.id
_entity.type
_entity.pdbx_description
1 polymer ?
#
loop_
_entity_poly.entity_id
_entity_poly.type
_entity_poly.pdbx_seq_one_letter_code
_entity_poly.pdbx_strand_id
1 'polypeptide(L)'
;MNEYRLKIRGEIDFIIISPKALSSLIFQIQNSPEREVAINIEDIIPPGFTEYLLRVINTNRFTNERFRYHYILENPVTKKGLYEILRQQLSNADIEKSPCFQTIRLTDTFRGDVELDMECNEPFFWACKDTTAKFVYTFPDGREETLVIEY
;
A
#
# COMPACT_ATOMS: atom_id res chain seq x y z
N MET A 1 -2.47 5.64 24.55
CA MET A 1 -2.51 4.71 23.41
C MET A 1 -3.70 5.08 22.56
N ASN A 2 -3.46 5.73 21.43
CA ASN A 2 -4.49 6.00 20.45
C ASN A 2 -4.66 4.77 19.55
N GLU A 3 -5.89 4.44 19.17
CA GLU A 3 -6.17 3.43 18.15
C GLU A 3 -6.60 4.16 16.87
N TYR A 4 -5.99 3.80 15.75
CA TYR A 4 -6.29 4.32 14.41
C TYR A 4 -6.70 3.19 13.48
N ARG A 5 -7.79 3.41 12.74
CA ARG A 5 -8.35 2.46 11.78
C ARG A 5 -7.89 2.80 10.38
N LEU A 6 -7.28 1.84 9.71
CA LEU A 6 -6.87 1.95 8.33
C LEU A 6 -7.82 1.15 7.46
N LYS A 7 -8.19 1.72 6.31
CA LYS A 7 -8.99 1.02 5.32
C LYS A 7 -8.51 1.43 3.94
N ILE A 8 -8.34 0.45 3.05
CA ILE A 8 -8.20 0.74 1.63
C ILE A 8 -9.60 0.69 1.02
N ARG A 9 -10.04 1.82 0.47
CA ARG A 9 -11.27 1.87 -0.31
C ARG A 9 -11.06 1.07 -1.59
N GLY A 10 -11.36 -0.22 -1.52
CA GLY A 10 -11.46 -1.08 -2.69
C GLY A 10 -12.72 -0.70 -3.47
N GLU A 11 -12.58 -0.55 -4.78
CA GLU A 11 -13.73 -0.72 -5.68
C GLU A 11 -14.06 -2.23 -5.79
N ILE A 12 -14.26 -2.74 -7.00
CA ILE A 12 -14.43 -4.17 -7.28
C ILE A 12 -13.09 -4.92 -7.18
N ASP A 13 -11.96 -4.20 -7.27
CA ASP A 13 -10.62 -4.79 -7.35
C ASP A 13 -10.18 -5.52 -6.08
N PHE A 14 -9.39 -6.57 -6.28
CA PHE A 14 -8.73 -7.33 -5.23
C PHE A 14 -7.61 -6.49 -4.59
N ILE A 15 -7.59 -6.40 -3.26
CA ILE A 15 -6.54 -5.67 -2.54
C ILE A 15 -5.27 -6.52 -2.47
N ILE A 16 -4.18 -6.02 -3.03
CA ILE A 16 -2.87 -6.70 -3.06
C ILE A 16 -1.99 -6.29 -1.88
N ILE A 17 -2.30 -5.17 -1.23
CA ILE A 17 -1.56 -4.64 -0.09
C ILE A 17 -1.87 -5.50 1.13
N SER A 18 -0.84 -6.18 1.64
CA SER A 18 -0.95 -7.00 2.84
C SER A 18 -0.83 -6.13 4.12
N PRO A 19 -1.34 -6.61 5.26
CA PRO A 19 -1.09 -5.99 6.57
C PRO A 19 0.40 -5.80 6.86
N LYS A 20 1.25 -6.75 6.44
CA LYS A 20 2.71 -6.64 6.57
C LYS A 20 3.28 -5.48 5.74
N ALA A 21 2.81 -5.30 4.50
CA ALA A 21 3.23 -4.17 3.67
C ALA A 21 2.82 -2.82 4.27
N LEU A 22 1.61 -2.72 4.85
CA LEU A 22 1.19 -1.53 5.61
C LEU A 22 2.07 -1.30 6.83
N SER A 23 2.45 -2.36 7.54
CA SER A 23 3.32 -2.27 8.72
C SER A 23 4.71 -1.74 8.35
N SER A 24 5.32 -2.29 7.29
CA SER A 24 6.59 -1.79 6.75
C SER A 24 6.49 -0.33 6.32
N LEU A 25 5.39 0.05 5.65
CA LEU A 25 5.16 1.43 5.21
C LEU A 25 5.08 2.40 6.39
N ILE A 26 4.31 2.05 7.44
CA ILE A 26 4.20 2.86 8.66
C ILE A 26 5.56 2.99 9.35
N PHE A 27 6.34 1.91 9.42
CA PHE A 27 7.68 1.93 9.98
C PHE A 27 8.62 2.90 9.23
N GLN A 28 8.59 2.90 7.90
CA GLN A 28 9.39 3.84 7.10
C GLN A 28 8.97 5.30 7.37
N ILE A 29 7.66 5.58 7.40
CA ILE A 29 7.13 6.94 7.68
C ILE A 29 7.47 7.38 9.11
N GLN A 30 7.38 6.47 10.08
CA GLN A 30 7.74 6.73 11.47
C GLN A 30 9.19 7.22 11.60
N ASN A 31 10.10 6.68 10.80
CA ASN A 31 11.51 7.06 10.77
C ASN A 31 11.81 8.27 9.87
N SER A 32 10.84 8.75 9.09
CA SER A 32 10.99 9.96 8.28
C SER A 32 10.94 11.23 9.15
N PRO A 33 11.80 12.23 8.87
CA PRO A 33 11.71 13.54 9.51
C PRO A 33 10.56 14.40 8.96
N GLU A 34 10.16 14.16 7.71
CA GLU A 34 9.22 15.00 6.94
C GLU A 34 8.03 14.18 6.42
N ARG A 35 6.98 14.90 5.99
CA ARG A 35 5.74 14.29 5.47
C ARG A 35 5.94 13.71 4.07
N GLU A 36 6.88 14.28 3.31
CA GLU A 36 7.39 13.75 2.06
C GLU A 36 8.30 12.55 2.32
N VAL A 37 7.96 11.39 1.76
CA VAL A 37 8.71 10.15 1.95
C VAL A 37 8.86 9.45 0.61
N ALA A 38 10.10 9.09 0.27
CA ALA A 38 10.44 8.20 -0.84
C ALA A 38 10.76 6.82 -0.28
N ILE A 39 10.04 5.79 -0.72
CA ILE A 39 10.18 4.41 -0.22
C ILE A 39 10.36 3.46 -1.39
N ASN A 40 11.39 2.61 -1.35
CA ASN A 40 11.55 1.56 -2.33
C ASN A 40 10.44 0.51 -2.17
N ILE A 41 9.78 0.14 -3.26
CA ILE A 41 8.67 -0.82 -3.21
C ILE A 41 9.12 -2.19 -2.68
N GLU A 42 10.37 -2.59 -2.92
CA GLU A 42 10.91 -3.85 -2.42
C GLU A 42 11.15 -3.85 -0.90
N ASP A 43 11.14 -2.69 -0.24
CA ASP A 43 11.22 -2.59 1.23
C ASP A 43 9.85 -2.84 1.91
N ILE A 44 8.75 -2.68 1.16
CA ILE A 44 7.38 -2.90 1.65
C ILE A 44 6.77 -4.20 1.14
N ILE A 45 7.18 -4.69 -0.03
CA ILE A 45 6.73 -5.97 -0.57
C ILE A 45 7.67 -7.08 -0.06
N PRO A 46 7.15 -8.12 0.61
CA PRO A 46 7.98 -9.23 1.04
C PRO A 46 8.71 -9.92 -0.14
N PRO A 47 9.94 -10.42 0.04
CA PRO A 47 10.67 -11.12 -1.01
C PRO A 47 9.87 -12.28 -1.63
N GLY A 48 9.84 -12.35 -2.96
CA GLY A 48 9.10 -13.37 -3.72
C GLY A 48 7.58 -13.13 -3.79
N PHE A 49 7.05 -12.15 -3.07
CA PHE A 49 5.62 -11.83 -3.09
C PHE A 49 5.22 -11.14 -4.40
N THR A 50 6.12 -10.36 -5.01
CA THR A 50 5.93 -9.76 -6.34
C THR A 50 5.62 -10.82 -7.41
N GLU A 51 6.44 -11.86 -7.53
CA GLU A 51 6.24 -12.95 -8.50
C GLU A 51 4.96 -13.73 -8.20
N TYR A 52 4.66 -13.94 -6.92
CA TYR A 52 3.42 -14.58 -6.50
C TYR A 52 2.19 -13.78 -6.94
N LEU A 53 2.14 -12.48 -6.63
CA LEU A 53 1.03 -11.60 -7.01
C LEU A 53 0.85 -11.54 -8.52
N LEU A 54 1.94 -11.42 -9.28
CA LEU A 54 1.89 -11.44 -10.75
C LEU A 54 1.27 -12.74 -11.28
N ARG A 55 1.63 -13.91 -10.72
CA ARG A 55 1.03 -15.19 -11.11
C ARG A 55 -0.45 -15.25 -10.75
N VAL A 56 -0.82 -14.85 -9.54
CA VAL A 56 -2.21 -14.86 -9.07
C VAL A 56 -3.07 -13.96 -9.95
N ILE A 57 -2.65 -12.71 -10.18
CA ILE A 57 -3.39 -11.74 -10.99
C ILE A 57 -3.55 -12.25 -12.42
N ASN A 58 -2.46 -12.62 -13.08
CA ASN A 58 -2.51 -13.03 -14.48
C ASN A 58 -3.30 -14.33 -14.71
N THR A 59 -3.31 -15.23 -13.74
CA THR A 59 -4.10 -16.47 -13.82
C THR A 59 -5.61 -16.21 -13.68
N ASN A 60 -6.00 -15.26 -12.82
CA ASN A 60 -7.41 -15.05 -12.45
C ASN A 60 -8.11 -13.91 -13.20
N ARG A 61 -7.37 -13.01 -13.88
CA ARG A 61 -7.94 -11.78 -14.47
C ARG A 61 -9.04 -11.99 -15.51
N PHE A 62 -9.08 -13.16 -16.17
CA PHE A 62 -10.11 -13.46 -17.17
C PHE A 62 -11.36 -14.13 -16.59
N THR A 63 -11.23 -14.77 -15.42
CA THR A 63 -12.30 -15.56 -14.79
C THR A 63 -12.92 -14.87 -13.57
N ASN A 64 -12.24 -13.88 -12.99
CA ASN A 64 -12.73 -13.15 -11.83
C ASN A 64 -12.49 -11.65 -12.00
N GLU A 65 -13.58 -10.88 -11.97
CA GLU A 65 -13.56 -9.42 -12.21
C GLU A 65 -12.72 -8.64 -11.21
N ARG A 66 -12.56 -9.16 -9.98
CA ARG A 66 -11.72 -8.52 -8.95
C ARG A 66 -10.23 -8.46 -9.34
N PHE A 67 -9.79 -9.30 -10.29
CA PHE A 67 -8.40 -9.32 -10.75
C PHE A 67 -8.20 -8.59 -12.09
N ARG A 68 -9.21 -7.88 -12.60
CA ARG A 68 -9.12 -7.21 -13.91
C ARG A 68 -8.34 -5.90 -13.88
N TYR A 69 -8.43 -5.12 -12.80
CA TYR A 69 -7.79 -3.81 -12.64
C TYR A 69 -7.90 -2.97 -13.93
N HIS A 70 -9.09 -2.41 -14.20
CA HIS A 70 -9.42 -1.83 -15.52
C HIS A 70 -8.50 -0.69 -15.99
N TYR A 71 -7.74 -0.08 -15.07
CA TYR A 71 -6.72 0.93 -15.37
C TYR A 71 -5.37 0.32 -15.83
N ILE A 72 -5.20 -1.00 -15.75
CA ILE A 72 -4.02 -1.73 -16.23
C ILE A 72 -4.31 -2.32 -17.61
N LEU A 73 -3.83 -1.64 -18.65
CA LEU A 73 -4.11 -1.99 -20.04
C LEU A 73 -3.22 -3.14 -20.57
N GLU A 74 -2.11 -3.42 -19.90
CA GLU A 74 -1.14 -4.44 -20.34
C GLU A 74 -1.64 -5.88 -20.11
N ASN A 75 -1.19 -6.79 -21.00
CA ASN A 75 -1.49 -8.21 -20.92
C ASN A 75 -0.30 -9.06 -21.41
N PRO A 76 0.34 -9.86 -20.53
CA PRO A 76 0.06 -10.01 -19.09
C PRO A 76 0.36 -8.73 -18.29
N VAL A 77 -0.20 -8.62 -17.08
CA VAL A 77 0.22 -7.62 -16.09
C VAL A 77 1.69 -7.84 -15.77
N THR A 78 2.48 -6.78 -15.89
CA THR A 78 3.92 -6.77 -15.63
C THR A 78 4.21 -6.26 -14.22
N LYS A 79 5.48 -6.29 -13.82
CA LYS A 79 5.95 -5.70 -12.56
C LYS A 79 5.57 -4.21 -12.45
N LYS A 80 5.65 -3.47 -13.57
CA LYS A 80 5.24 -2.06 -13.61
C LYS A 80 3.74 -1.90 -13.36
N GLY A 81 2.89 -2.74 -13.96
CA GLY A 81 1.46 -2.73 -13.68
C GLY A 81 1.13 -3.12 -12.25
N LEU A 82 1.85 -4.08 -11.65
CA LEU A 82 1.69 -4.40 -10.24
C LEU A 82 1.96 -3.19 -9.33
N TYR A 83 3.02 -2.44 -9.62
CA TYR A 83 3.39 -1.24 -8.86
C TYR A 83 2.36 -0.13 -9.03
N GLU A 84 1.77 -0.01 -10.22
CA GLU A 84 0.66 0.91 -10.45
C GLU A 84 -0.61 0.51 -9.68
N ILE A 85 -0.92 -0.79 -9.58
CA ILE A 85 -2.01 -1.29 -8.71
C ILE A 85 -1.73 -0.91 -7.26
N LEU A 86 -0.51 -1.13 -6.77
CA LEU A 86 -0.13 -0.79 -5.40
C LEU A 86 -0.26 0.71 -5.14
N ARG A 87 0.26 1.54 -6.04
CA ARG A 87 0.14 3.00 -6.02
C ARG A 87 -1.33 3.42 -5.91
N GLN A 88 -2.19 2.88 -6.78
CA GLN A 88 -3.62 3.21 -6.80
C GLN A 88 -4.33 2.78 -5.51
N GLN A 89 -4.02 1.59 -4.98
CA GLN A 89 -4.61 1.13 -3.72
C GLN A 89 -4.17 1.97 -2.53
N LEU A 90 -2.90 2.39 -2.45
CA LEU A 90 -2.43 3.30 -1.41
C LEU A 90 -3.06 4.71 -1.53
N SER A 91 -3.28 5.22 -2.76
CA SER A 91 -4.02 6.49 -2.94
C SER A 91 -5.46 6.43 -2.42
N ASN A 92 -6.01 5.23 -2.29
CA ASN A 92 -7.34 4.95 -1.75
C ASN A 92 -7.32 4.52 -0.27
N ALA A 93 -6.15 4.56 0.39
CA ALA A 93 -6.05 4.29 1.81
C ALA A 93 -6.54 5.48 2.63
N ASP A 94 -7.40 5.22 3.60
CA ASP A 94 -7.87 6.17 4.59
C ASP A 94 -7.39 5.76 5.99
N ILE A 95 -7.05 6.77 6.79
CA ILE A 95 -6.99 6.69 8.25
C ILE A 95 -8.27 7.31 8.80
N GLU A 96 -9.01 6.52 9.58
CA GLU A 96 -10.37 6.83 10.04
C GLU A 96 -11.32 7.15 8.88
N LYS A 97 -11.44 8.43 8.52
CA LYS A 97 -12.29 8.94 7.44
C LYS A 97 -11.55 9.93 6.52
N SER A 98 -10.22 9.97 6.62
CA SER A 98 -9.35 10.91 5.91
C SER A 98 -8.31 10.16 5.07
N PRO A 99 -8.02 10.58 3.83
CA PRO A 99 -7.00 9.91 2.99
C PRO A 99 -5.63 9.93 3.64
N CYS A 100 -4.92 8.80 3.72
CA CYS A 100 -3.58 8.72 4.32
C CYS A 100 -2.56 9.62 3.63
N PHE A 101 -2.68 9.76 2.30
CA PHE A 101 -1.72 10.48 1.46
C PHE A 101 -2.40 11.60 0.68
N GLN A 102 -1.71 12.73 0.56
CA GLN A 102 -2.11 13.83 -0.33
C GLN A 102 -1.69 13.53 -1.77
N THR A 103 -0.46 13.02 -1.94
CA THR A 103 0.07 12.64 -3.25
C THR A 103 0.80 11.31 -3.14
N ILE A 104 0.79 10.56 -4.24
CA ILE A 104 1.51 9.30 -4.36
C ILE A 104 1.95 9.13 -5.83
N ARG A 105 3.24 8.89 -6.08
CA ARG A 105 3.82 8.79 -7.42
C ARG A 105 4.80 7.63 -7.47
N LEU A 106 4.92 7.03 -8.65
CA LEU A 106 5.99 6.08 -8.94
C LEU A 106 7.14 6.84 -9.59
N THR A 107 8.35 6.62 -9.08
CA THR A 107 9.58 7.22 -9.60
C THR A 107 10.62 6.13 -9.84
N ASP A 108 11.28 6.19 -10.98
CA ASP A 108 12.44 5.34 -11.26
C ASP A 108 13.70 5.99 -10.66
N THR A 109 14.48 5.23 -9.90
CA THR A 109 15.77 5.69 -9.40
C THR A 109 16.84 5.54 -10.48
N PHE A 110 17.96 6.26 -10.31
CA PHE A 110 19.12 6.11 -11.19
C PHE A 110 19.70 4.69 -11.23
N ARG A 111 19.38 3.85 -10.24
CA ARG A 111 19.81 2.45 -10.15
C ARG A 111 18.84 1.48 -10.82
N GLY A 112 17.70 1.97 -11.31
CA GLY A 112 16.64 1.17 -11.94
C GLY A 112 15.66 0.56 -10.94
N ASP A 113 15.73 0.94 -9.67
CA ASP A 113 14.72 0.59 -8.68
C ASP A 113 13.49 1.50 -8.82
N VAL A 114 12.32 1.05 -8.33
CA VAL A 114 11.10 1.85 -8.34
C VAL A 114 10.73 2.24 -6.92
N GLU A 115 10.53 3.53 -6.72
CA GLU A 115 10.13 4.12 -5.45
C GLU A 115 8.69 4.64 -5.52
N LEU A 116 8.06 4.68 -4.34
CA LEU A 116 6.87 5.46 -4.07
C LEU A 116 7.31 6.79 -3.47
N ASP A 117 7.12 7.86 -4.21
CA ASP A 117 7.26 9.24 -3.73
C ASP A 117 5.89 9.73 -3.26
N MET A 118 5.77 10.03 -1.96
CA MET A 118 4.49 10.21 -1.29
C MET A 118 4.52 11.40 -0.35
N GLU A 119 3.43 12.14 -0.29
CA GLU A 119 3.20 13.14 0.77
C GLU A 119 2.10 12.64 1.71
N CYS A 120 2.45 12.39 2.96
CA CYS A 120 1.50 12.02 3.99
C CYS A 120 0.58 13.20 4.34
N ASN A 121 -0.71 12.91 4.58
CA ASN A 121 -1.56 13.89 5.24
C ASN A 121 -1.10 14.09 6.70
N GLU A 122 -1.46 15.22 7.31
CA GLU A 122 -1.04 15.51 8.69
C GLU A 122 -1.55 14.47 9.71
N PRO A 123 -2.84 14.06 9.73
CA PRO A 123 -3.32 13.07 10.68
C PRO A 123 -2.57 11.72 10.64
N PHE A 124 -2.34 11.19 9.43
CA PHE A 124 -1.64 9.93 9.21
C PHE A 124 -0.18 10.03 9.60
N PHE A 125 0.50 11.11 9.18
CA PHE A 125 1.89 11.32 9.55
C PHE A 125 2.07 11.32 11.07
N TRP A 126 1.27 12.12 11.80
CA TRP A 126 1.38 12.19 13.25
C TRP A 126 0.97 10.90 13.96
N ALA A 127 0.00 10.16 13.41
CA ALA A 127 -0.31 8.82 13.91
C ALA A 127 0.90 7.89 13.76
N CYS A 128 1.60 7.90 12.63
CA CYS A 128 2.81 7.10 12.41
C CYS A 128 3.96 7.53 13.32
N LYS A 129 4.05 8.80 13.73
CA LYS A 129 5.08 9.28 14.68
C LYS A 129 4.82 8.85 16.13
N ASP A 130 3.57 8.53 16.50
CA ASP A 130 3.22 8.02 17.83
C ASP A 130 3.60 6.54 17.95
N THR A 131 4.74 6.25 18.56
CA THR A 131 5.22 4.87 18.77
C THR A 131 4.34 4.03 19.70
N THR A 132 3.37 4.67 20.37
CA THR A 132 2.38 3.99 21.20
C THR A 132 1.05 3.81 20.49
N ALA A 133 0.92 4.29 19.25
CA ALA A 133 -0.29 4.14 18.46
C ALA A 133 -0.51 2.68 18.06
N LYS A 134 -1.78 2.27 18.11
CA LYS A 134 -2.22 0.98 17.59
C LYS A 134 -2.93 1.20 16.25
N PHE A 135 -2.48 0.50 15.22
CA PHE A 135 -3.14 0.53 13.92
C PHE A 135 -3.97 -0.73 13.71
N VAL A 136 -5.22 -0.57 13.28
CA VAL A 136 -6.13 -1.67 12.94
C VAL A 136 -6.51 -1.55 11.47
N TYR A 137 -6.09 -2.51 10.65
CA TYR A 137 -6.48 -2.58 9.26
C TYR A 137 -7.82 -3.30 9.12
N THR A 138 -8.77 -2.64 8.45
CA THR A 138 -10.09 -3.20 8.12
C THR A 138 -10.10 -3.62 6.66
N PHE A 139 -10.24 -4.94 6.43
CA PHE A 139 -10.37 -5.51 5.10
C PHE A 139 -11.70 -5.11 4.45
N PRO A 140 -11.82 -5.22 3.11
CA PRO A 140 -13.08 -4.93 2.42
C PRO A 140 -14.28 -5.78 2.87
N ASP A 141 -14.03 -6.98 3.39
CA ASP A 141 -15.06 -7.89 3.91
C ASP A 141 -15.44 -7.62 5.38
N GLY A 142 -14.85 -6.58 6.00
CA GLY A 142 -15.11 -6.18 7.38
C GLY A 142 -14.28 -6.93 8.42
N ARG A 143 -13.42 -7.89 8.02
CA ARG A 143 -12.44 -8.45 8.95
C ARG A 143 -11.45 -7.38 9.39
N GLU A 144 -10.93 -7.52 10.60
CA GLU A 144 -9.97 -6.59 11.19
C GLU A 144 -8.69 -7.33 11.58
N GLU A 145 -7.55 -6.67 11.38
CA GLU A 145 -6.24 -7.15 11.80
C GLU A 145 -5.45 -6.00 12.42
N THR A 146 -4.90 -6.23 13.61
CA THR A 146 -4.02 -5.25 14.24
C THR A 146 -2.64 -5.35 13.60
N LEU A 147 -2.12 -4.23 13.11
CA LEU A 147 -0.81 -4.15 12.50
C LEU A 147 0.28 -4.22 13.58
N VAL A 148 1.32 -5.01 13.32
CA VAL A 148 2.50 -5.12 14.18
C VAL A 148 3.64 -4.39 13.49
N ILE A 149 4.05 -3.26 14.07
CA ILE A 149 5.16 -2.45 13.56
C ILE A 149 6.45 -3.00 14.18
N GLU A 150 7.15 -3.86 13.46
CA GLU A 150 8.42 -4.46 13.91
C GLU A 150 9.59 -3.50 13.60
N TYR A 151 10.48 -3.35 14.58
CA TYR A 151 11.66 -2.46 14.56
C TYR A 151 12.91 -3.13 13.99
#